data_AF-A0A7I7STS5-F1
#
_entry.id   AF-A0A7I7STS5-F1
#
_cell.length_a   1.000
_cell.length_b   1.000
_cell.length_c   1.000
_cell.angle_alpha   90.00
_cell.angle_beta   90.00
_cell.angle_gamma   90.00
#
_symmetry.space_group_name_H-M   'P 1'
#
loop_
_entity.id
_entity.type
_entity.pdbx_description
1 polymer ?
#
loop_
_entity_poly.entity_id
_entity_poly.type
_entity_poly.pdbx_seq_one_letter_code
_entity_poly.pdbx_strand_id
1 'polypeptide(L)'
;MAITKLFVPAASVALLMGSFAVVSAAPGLSCPPQNQSQIDIVHGPITCGDAYATAAQYQAEGEKYQQIGPFTCYTGNAMTLPVLLSCTSDTAEFAVNNMAPPP
;
A
#
# COMPACT_ATOMS: atom_id res chain seq x y z
N MET A 1 -62.65 19.09 -9.14
CA MET A 1 -61.56 18.34 -8.50
C MET A 1 -61.06 17.30 -9.50
N ALA A 2 -59.84 17.44 -10.00
CA ALA A 2 -59.21 16.48 -10.91
C ALA A 2 -57.73 16.35 -10.52
N ILE A 3 -57.29 15.12 -10.29
CA ILE A 3 -55.96 14.75 -9.80
C ILE A 3 -55.12 14.41 -11.03
N THR A 4 -54.08 15.20 -11.32
CA THR A 4 -53.07 14.85 -12.32
C THR A 4 -51.80 14.43 -11.59
N LYS A 5 -51.54 13.11 -11.60
CA LYS A 5 -50.25 12.51 -11.29
C LYS A 5 -49.21 13.02 -12.29
N LEU A 6 -48.13 13.61 -11.81
CA LEU A 6 -46.89 13.80 -12.57
C LEU A 6 -45.78 13.07 -11.86
N PHE A 7 -45.09 12.25 -12.65
CA PHE A 7 -44.19 11.18 -12.27
C PHE A 7 -42.79 11.56 -12.77
N VAL A 8 -41.79 11.61 -11.86
CA VAL A 8 -40.34 11.31 -12.08
C VAL A 8 -39.52 12.36 -12.89
N PRO A 9 -38.18 12.56 -12.68
CA PRO A 9 -37.22 11.75 -11.94
C PRO A 9 -36.40 12.46 -10.84
N ALA A 10 -35.94 11.64 -9.89
CA ALA A 10 -34.81 11.94 -9.02
C ALA A 10 -33.52 12.06 -9.86
N ALA A 11 -32.83 13.19 -9.76
CA ALA A 11 -31.49 13.34 -10.28
C ALA A 11 -30.52 12.59 -9.36
N SER A 12 -30.13 11.39 -9.77
CA SER A 12 -29.11 10.58 -9.12
C SER A 12 -27.75 11.25 -9.33
N VAL A 13 -27.18 11.86 -8.29
CA VAL A 13 -25.75 12.18 -8.24
C VAL A 13 -25.02 10.85 -8.05
N ALA A 14 -24.51 10.31 -9.16
CA ALA A 14 -23.63 9.15 -9.16
C ALA A 14 -22.32 9.56 -8.47
N LEU A 15 -22.17 9.17 -7.20
CA LEU A 15 -20.88 9.13 -6.52
C LEU A 15 -20.01 8.14 -7.31
N LEU A 16 -19.08 8.65 -8.10
CA LEU A 16 -17.97 7.89 -8.68
C LEU A 16 -17.10 7.41 -7.51
N MET A 17 -17.52 6.30 -6.89
CA MET A 17 -16.66 5.51 -6.02
C MET A 17 -15.59 4.90 -6.92
N GLY A 18 -14.46 5.59 -7.05
CA GLY A 18 -13.26 5.03 -7.65
C GLY A 18 -12.84 3.83 -6.80
N SER A 19 -13.15 2.63 -7.29
CA SER A 19 -12.71 1.38 -6.66
C SER A 19 -11.19 1.28 -6.77
N PHE A 20 -10.47 1.75 -5.76
CA PHE A 20 -9.10 1.30 -5.54
C PHE A 20 -9.23 -0.16 -5.11
N ALA A 21 -9.06 -1.08 -6.06
CA ALA A 21 -8.97 -2.49 -5.71
C ALA A 21 -7.72 -2.66 -4.84
N VAL A 22 -7.93 -2.79 -3.53
CA VAL A 22 -6.90 -3.22 -2.60
C VAL A 22 -6.59 -4.68 -2.91
N VAL A 23 -5.59 -4.89 -3.77
CA VAL A 23 -5.09 -6.23 -4.06
C VAL A 23 -4.32 -6.68 -2.82
N SER A 24 -4.93 -7.58 -2.05
CA SER A 24 -4.19 -8.41 -1.09
C SER A 24 -3.18 -9.21 -1.89
N ALA A 25 -1.90 -9.01 -1.61
CA ALA A 25 -0.85 -9.68 -2.34
C ALA A 25 -0.36 -10.88 -1.51
N ALA A 26 -0.17 -12.01 -2.20
CA ALA A 26 0.26 -13.24 -1.57
C ALA A 26 1.74 -13.15 -1.16
N PRO A 27 2.20 -13.96 -0.18
CA PRO A 27 3.62 -14.12 0.10
C PRO A 27 4.41 -14.45 -1.17
N GLY A 28 5.54 -13.78 -1.37
CA GLY A 28 6.37 -13.90 -2.57
C GLY A 28 5.87 -13.09 -3.78
N LEU A 29 4.92 -12.17 -3.60
CA LEU A 29 4.38 -11.32 -4.67
C LEU A 29 4.97 -9.91 -4.62
N SER A 30 5.47 -9.44 -5.77
CA SER A 30 5.90 -8.06 -5.98
C SER A 30 4.72 -7.16 -6.29
N CYS A 31 4.54 -6.11 -5.51
CA CYS A 31 3.53 -5.09 -5.73
C CYS A 31 3.82 -4.25 -6.99
N PRO A 32 2.77 -3.67 -7.61
CA PRO A 32 2.95 -2.69 -8.67
C PRO A 32 3.82 -1.53 -8.15
N PRO A 33 4.84 -1.10 -8.90
CA PRO A 33 5.73 -0.04 -8.45
C PRO A 33 4.99 1.29 -8.27
N GLN A 34 5.37 2.03 -7.24
CA GLN A 34 4.87 3.37 -6.94
C GLN A 34 6.03 4.28 -6.56
N ASN A 35 6.06 5.51 -7.12
CA ASN A 35 7.04 6.54 -6.78
C ASN A 35 8.51 6.05 -6.79
N GLN A 36 8.91 5.28 -7.81
CA GLN A 36 10.26 4.70 -7.96
C GLN A 36 10.62 3.64 -6.91
N SER A 37 9.65 3.18 -6.12
CA SER A 37 9.81 2.10 -5.15
C SER A 37 8.90 0.92 -5.50
N GLN A 38 9.41 -0.28 -5.33
CA GLN A 38 8.67 -1.53 -5.46
C GLN A 38 8.66 -2.25 -4.12
N ILE A 39 7.46 -2.63 -3.66
CA ILE A 39 7.33 -3.46 -2.46
C ILE A 39 7.26 -4.93 -2.85
N ASP A 40 8.04 -5.76 -2.18
CA ASP A 40 7.91 -7.21 -2.22
C ASP A 40 7.33 -7.70 -0.91
N ILE A 41 6.21 -8.43 -0.97
CA ILE A 41 5.66 -9.09 0.21
C ILE A 41 6.43 -10.40 0.40
N VAL A 42 7.18 -10.48 1.49
CA VAL A 42 7.98 -11.66 1.84
C VAL A 42 7.07 -12.71 2.48
N HIS A 43 6.19 -12.29 3.38
CA HIS A 43 5.33 -13.21 4.13
C HIS A 43 4.02 -12.55 4.59
N GLY A 44 3.00 -13.37 4.83
CA GLY A 44 1.74 -12.99 5.45
C GLY A 44 0.72 -12.28 4.56
N PRO A 45 -0.51 -12.06 5.10
CA PRO A 45 -1.57 -11.36 4.40
C PRO A 45 -1.43 -9.85 4.60
N ILE A 46 -0.81 -9.16 3.65
CA ILE A 46 -0.80 -7.70 3.59
C ILE A 46 -1.18 -7.23 2.18
N THR A 47 -1.90 -6.12 2.08
CA THR A 47 -2.21 -5.52 0.78
C THR A 47 -1.06 -4.63 0.33
N CYS A 48 -0.86 -4.50 -0.97
CA CYS A 48 0.14 -3.58 -1.49
C CYS A 48 -0.11 -2.14 -1.00
N GLY A 49 -1.37 -1.71 -0.90
CA GLY A 49 -1.74 -0.40 -0.41
C GLY A 49 -1.31 -0.17 1.04
N ASP A 50 -1.57 -1.15 1.92
CA ASP A 50 -1.19 -1.06 3.34
C ASP A 50 0.33 -1.09 3.52
N ALA A 51 1.03 -1.89 2.71
CA ALA A 51 2.49 -1.95 2.74
C ALA A 51 3.11 -0.59 2.34
N TYR A 52 2.61 0.03 1.27
CA TYR A 52 3.05 1.36 0.85
C TYR A 52 2.71 2.44 1.88
N ALA A 53 1.51 2.40 2.46
CA ALA A 53 1.11 3.33 3.51
C ALA A 53 2.01 3.20 4.74
N THR A 54 2.34 1.97 5.16
CA THR A 54 3.24 1.69 6.28
C THR A 54 4.66 2.18 5.97
N ALA A 55 5.19 1.86 4.79
CA ALA A 55 6.51 2.32 4.36
C ALA A 55 6.62 3.85 4.32
N ALA A 56 5.56 4.55 3.90
CA ALA A 56 5.53 6.01 3.82
C ALA A 56 5.59 6.72 5.18
N GLN A 57 5.28 6.03 6.28
CA GLN A 57 5.40 6.59 7.63
C GLN A 57 6.83 6.51 8.19
N TYR A 58 7.72 5.75 7.56
CA TYR A 58 9.08 5.57 8.06
C TYR A 58 9.90 6.86 7.91
N GLN A 59 10.55 7.28 8.99
CA GLN A 59 11.40 8.47 9.01
C GLN A 59 12.87 8.09 8.87
N ALA A 60 13.52 8.41 7.75
CA ALA A 60 14.93 8.04 7.54
C ALA A 60 15.89 8.63 8.59
N GLU A 61 15.56 9.79 9.16
CA GLU A 61 16.36 10.48 10.19
C GLU A 61 15.96 10.10 11.64
N GLY A 62 15.00 9.16 11.78
CA GLY A 62 14.50 8.72 13.09
C GLY A 62 15.31 7.57 13.70
N GLU A 63 14.67 6.86 14.62
CA GLU A 63 15.22 5.64 15.23
C GLU A 63 15.56 4.59 14.16
N LYS A 64 16.61 3.78 14.38
CA LYS A 64 17.00 2.69 13.47
C LYS A 64 15.84 1.71 13.23
N TYR A 65 15.14 1.37 14.30
CA TYR A 65 13.95 0.53 14.30
C TYR A 65 12.77 1.41 14.70
N GLN A 66 11.79 1.56 13.79
CA GLN A 66 10.59 2.33 14.04
C GLN A 66 9.38 1.42 14.03
N GLN A 67 8.59 1.52 15.10
CA GLN A 67 7.33 0.81 15.17
C GLN A 67 6.25 1.64 14.46
N ILE A 68 5.75 1.10 13.36
CA ILE A 68 4.73 1.71 12.50
C ILE A 68 3.52 0.77 12.49
N GLY A 69 2.53 1.10 13.32
CA GLY A 69 1.40 0.20 13.54
C GLY A 69 1.88 -1.15 14.10
N PRO A 70 1.49 -2.30 13.49
CA PRO A 70 1.96 -3.62 13.92
C PRO A 70 3.34 -4.00 13.36
N PHE A 71 3.94 -3.17 12.50
CA PHE A 71 5.22 -3.46 11.87
C PHE A 71 6.37 -2.77 12.62
N THR A 72 7.46 -3.49 12.78
CA THR A 72 8.77 -2.90 13.06
C THR A 72 9.51 -2.74 11.73
N CYS A 73 9.70 -1.49 11.33
CA CYS A 73 10.39 -1.10 10.11
C CYS A 73 11.81 -0.63 10.42
N TYR A 74 12.77 -1.08 9.61
CA TYR A 74 14.16 -0.68 9.72
C TYR A 74 14.81 -0.66 8.34
N THR A 75 15.75 0.26 8.13
CA THR A 75 16.56 0.26 6.92
C THR A 75 17.46 -0.97 6.92
N GLY A 76 17.41 -1.75 5.84
CA GLY A 76 18.19 -2.96 5.71
C GLY A 76 19.68 -2.64 5.69
N ASN A 77 20.50 -3.40 6.43
CA ASN A 77 21.96 -3.27 6.42
C ASN A 77 22.61 -4.04 5.24
N ALA A 78 21.91 -4.23 4.11
CA ALA A 78 22.29 -5.23 3.13
C ALA A 78 23.32 -4.67 2.13
N MET A 79 24.53 -5.25 2.14
CA MET A 79 25.61 -5.07 1.16
C MET A 79 25.25 -5.55 -0.28
N THR A 80 23.96 -5.77 -0.56
CA THR A 80 23.40 -6.21 -1.82
C THR A 80 22.19 -5.30 -2.13
N LEU A 81 22.36 -4.37 -3.07
CA LEU A 81 21.31 -3.49 -3.62
C LEU A 81 20.05 -4.28 -4.02
N PRO A 82 18.80 -3.75 -3.94
CA PRO A 82 18.34 -2.38 -3.67
C PRO A 82 17.27 -2.29 -2.57
N VAL A 83 17.32 -3.11 -1.51
CA VAL A 83 16.35 -3.04 -0.40
C VAL A 83 16.63 -1.78 0.45
N LEU A 84 15.70 -0.83 0.45
CA LEU A 84 15.78 0.40 1.24
C LEU A 84 15.23 0.22 2.65
N LEU A 85 14.15 -0.53 2.79
CA LEU A 85 13.40 -0.65 4.03
C LEU A 85 12.87 -2.07 4.17
N SER A 86 12.98 -2.64 5.36
CA SER A 86 12.38 -3.92 5.72
C SER A 86 11.39 -3.68 6.85
N CYS A 87 10.18 -4.18 6.70
CA CYS A 87 9.13 -4.09 7.70
C CYS A 87 8.62 -5.49 8.04
N THR A 88 8.71 -5.84 9.32
CA THR A 88 8.33 -7.16 9.83
C THR A 88 7.32 -7.02 10.98
N SER A 89 6.40 -7.97 11.07
CA SER A 89 5.40 -8.09 12.15
C SER A 89 5.20 -9.58 12.45
N ASP A 90 4.44 -9.88 13.50
CA ASP A 90 4.12 -11.28 13.85
C ASP A 90 3.39 -12.04 12.74
N THR A 91 2.66 -11.33 11.87
CA THR A 91 1.75 -11.94 10.87
C THR A 91 2.16 -11.71 9.43
N ALA A 92 2.98 -10.70 9.14
CA ALA A 92 3.35 -10.30 7.78
C ALA A 92 4.70 -9.60 7.72
N GLU A 93 5.36 -9.71 6.57
CA GLU A 93 6.69 -9.16 6.31
C GLU A 93 6.77 -8.66 4.86
N PHE A 94 7.36 -7.48 4.67
CA PHE A 94 7.57 -6.91 3.34
C PHE A 94 8.87 -6.11 3.28
N ALA A 95 9.42 -6.00 2.07
CA ALA A 95 10.60 -5.23 1.76
C ALA A 95 10.27 -4.15 0.73
N VAL A 96 10.83 -2.95 0.92
CA VAL A 96 10.76 -1.85 -0.04
C VAL A 96 12.08 -1.81 -0.79
N ASN A 97 12.00 -1.86 -2.10
CA ASN A 97 13.14 -1.78 -3.00
C ASN A 97 13.08 -0.48 -3.81
N ASN A 98 14.23 0.11 -4.11
CA ASN A 98 14.28 1.12 -5.16
C ASN A 98 14.26 0.40 -6.51
N MET A 99 13.32 0.77 -7.37
CA MET A 99 13.48 0.48 -8.79
C MET A 99 14.62 1.37 -9.29
N ALA A 100 15.79 0.78 -9.51
CA ALA A 100 16.81 1.45 -10.30
C ALA A 100 16.20 1.80 -11.67
N PRO A 101 16.39 3.03 -12.20
CA PRO A 101 16.00 3.31 -13.57
C PRO A 101 16.70 2.31 -14.50
N PRO A 102 15.99 1.74 -15.50
CA PRO A 102 16.64 0.85 -16.45
C PRO A 102 17.79 1.60 -17.17
N PRO A 103 18.92 0.91 -17.44
CA PRO A 103 20.11 1.52 -18.04
C PRO A 103 19.87 2.05 -19.47
#